data_AF-A0A3G8LWZ4-F1
#
_entry.id   AF-A0A3G8LWZ4-F1
#
_cell.length_a   1.000
_cell.length_b   1.000
_cell.length_c   1.000
_cell.angle_alpha   90.00
_cell.angle_beta   90.00
_cell.angle_gamma   90.00
#
_symmetry.space_group_name_H-M   'P 1'
#
loop_
_entity.id
_entity.type
_entity.pdbx_description
1 polymer ?
#
loop_
_entity_poly.entity_id
_entity_poly.type
_entity_poly.pdbx_seq_one_letter_code
_entity_poly.pdbx_strand_id
1 'polypeptide(L)'
;MEELIKSAREISTKKLVVLYRLEPGCLGPDGVDHINAFCQVAERALVNLNADVCHWFLAPRLDKSLIEIQYSLAGKVLSRDKAIKFIGSFDQDLDVIEEHFEDKLTQLINQYIARKP
;
A
#
# COMPACT_ATOMS: atom_id res chain seq x y z
N MET A 1 11.82 13.19 7.82
CA MET A 1 10.34 13.21 7.95
C MET A 1 9.74 14.25 7.03
N GLU A 2 10.13 15.53 7.15
CA GLU A 2 9.64 16.60 6.26
C GLU A 2 10.00 16.39 4.78
N GLU A 3 11.17 15.81 4.48
CA GLU A 3 11.54 15.49 3.09
C GLU A 3 10.71 14.35 2.47
N LEU A 4 10.35 13.34 3.27
CA LEU A 4 9.41 12.27 2.85
C LEU A 4 8.02 12.85 2.56
N ILE A 5 7.56 13.81 3.38
CA ILE A 5 6.29 14.51 3.18
C ILE A 5 6.35 15.42 1.94
N LYS A 6 7.51 16.03 1.66
CA LYS A 6 7.72 16.90 0.51
C LYS A 6 7.78 16.11 -0.80
N SER A 7 8.51 14.99 -0.83
CA SER A 7 8.50 14.07 -1.97
C SER A 7 7.12 13.45 -2.19
N ALA A 8 6.38 13.11 -1.12
CA ALA A 8 4.99 12.67 -1.23
C ALA A 8 4.02 13.75 -1.75
N ARG A 9 4.33 15.03 -1.57
CA ARG A 9 3.58 16.16 -2.16
C ARG A 9 3.87 16.36 -3.65
N GLU A 10 5.03 15.93 -4.14
CA GLU A 10 5.39 15.90 -5.56
C GLU A 10 4.94 14.62 -6.27
N ILE A 11 4.53 13.57 -5.54
CA ILE A 11 3.72 12.47 -6.06
C ILE A 11 2.40 13.08 -6.53
N SER A 12 2.40 13.51 -7.79
CA SER A 12 1.30 13.99 -8.62
C SER A 12 -0.02 14.24 -7.88
N THR A 13 -0.49 15.48 -7.89
CA THR A 13 -1.90 15.83 -7.56
C THR A 13 -2.93 15.05 -8.39
N LYS A 14 -2.49 14.25 -9.38
CA LYS A 14 -3.28 13.42 -10.27
C LYS A 14 -3.20 11.91 -10.00
N LYS A 15 -2.57 11.43 -8.92
CA LYS A 15 -2.53 9.99 -8.59
C LYS A 15 -3.13 9.71 -7.21
N LEU A 16 -3.88 8.62 -7.11
CA LEU A 16 -4.40 8.14 -5.85
C LEU A 16 -3.23 7.57 -5.03
N VAL A 17 -3.09 7.99 -3.79
CA VAL A 17 -2.14 7.37 -2.86
C VAL A 17 -2.92 6.37 -2.01
N VAL A 18 -2.50 5.10 -2.04
CA VAL A 18 -3.12 4.01 -1.28
C VAL A 18 -2.11 3.51 -0.25
N LEU A 19 -2.42 3.71 1.02
CA LEU A 19 -1.66 3.15 2.14
C LEU A 19 -2.33 1.86 2.57
N TYR A 20 -1.62 0.75 2.43
CA TYR A 20 -2.01 -0.55 2.96
C TYR A 20 -1.23 -0.83 4.26
N ARG A 21 -1.95 -1.15 5.34
CA ARG A 21 -1.37 -1.47 6.65
C ARG A 21 -1.45 -2.97 6.90
N LEU A 22 -0.31 -3.65 6.77
CA LEU A 22 -0.20 -5.10 6.90
C LEU A 22 -0.02 -5.53 8.36
N GLU A 23 -0.85 -6.46 8.84
CA GLU A 23 -0.66 -7.04 10.18
C GLU A 23 0.60 -7.92 10.22
N PRO A 24 1.41 -7.86 11.29
CA PRO A 24 2.60 -8.71 11.42
C PRO A 24 2.29 -10.21 11.33
N GLY A 25 1.12 -10.64 11.79
CA GLY A 25 0.69 -12.04 11.75
C GLY A 25 0.67 -12.65 10.34
N CYS A 26 0.58 -11.84 9.29
CA CYS A 26 0.67 -12.30 7.90
C CYS A 26 2.06 -12.89 7.55
N LEU A 27 3.09 -12.62 8.34
CA LEU A 27 4.45 -13.14 8.15
C LEU A 27 4.77 -14.35 9.04
N GLY A 28 3.78 -14.84 9.80
CA GLY A 28 3.91 -15.94 10.75
C GLY A 28 4.07 -15.51 12.21
N PRO A 29 4.37 -16.45 13.13
CA PRO A 29 4.38 -16.21 14.58
C PRO A 29 5.41 -15.17 15.07
N ASP A 30 6.55 -15.10 14.39
CA ASP A 30 7.67 -14.16 14.57
C ASP A 30 7.49 -12.87 13.73
N GLY A 31 6.35 -12.70 13.06
CA GLY A 31 6.16 -11.64 12.07
C GLY A 31 6.35 -10.22 12.60
N VAL A 32 6.21 -10.00 13.92
CA VAL A 32 6.48 -8.71 14.57
C VAL A 32 7.94 -8.26 14.41
N ASP A 33 8.89 -9.20 14.37
CA ASP A 33 10.31 -8.91 14.19
C ASP A 33 10.66 -8.62 12.72
N HIS A 34 9.80 -9.09 11.81
CA HIS A 34 10.03 -9.03 10.36
C HIS A 34 9.27 -7.92 9.64
N ILE A 35 8.14 -7.47 10.19
CA ILE A 35 7.18 -6.62 9.48
C ILE A 35 7.79 -5.32 8.94
N ASN A 36 8.69 -4.68 9.69
CA ASN A 36 9.36 -3.46 9.26
C ASN A 36 10.26 -3.71 8.05
N ALA A 37 11.07 -4.76 8.10
CA ALA A 37 11.96 -5.12 7.01
C ALA A 37 11.18 -5.55 5.76
N PHE A 38 10.12 -6.36 5.97
CA PHE A 38 9.23 -6.79 4.89
C PHE A 38 8.58 -5.60 4.19
N CYS A 39 7.95 -4.67 4.91
CA CYS A 39 7.29 -3.52 4.32
C CYS A 39 8.25 -2.70 3.43
N GLN A 40 9.49 -2.46 3.90
CA GLN A 40 10.49 -1.73 3.14
C GLN A 40 10.89 -2.40 1.81
N VAL A 41 11.04 -3.73 1.80
CA VAL A 41 11.41 -4.45 0.56
C VAL A 41 10.23 -4.65 -0.37
N ALA A 42 9.04 -4.92 0.19
CA ALA A 42 7.82 -5.15 -0.57
C ALA A 42 7.33 -3.86 -1.25
N GLU A 43 7.38 -2.71 -0.58
CA GLU A 43 6.99 -1.42 -1.18
C GLU A 43 7.80 -1.12 -2.45
N ARG A 44 9.11 -1.39 -2.45
CA ARG A 44 9.95 -1.23 -3.64
C ARG A 44 9.53 -2.15 -4.80
N ALA A 45 9.04 -3.35 -4.50
CA ALA A 45 8.54 -4.27 -5.51
C ALA A 45 7.14 -3.87 -6.05
N LEU A 46 6.42 -3.03 -5.30
CA LEU A 46 5.07 -2.56 -5.62
C LEU A 46 5.06 -1.19 -6.34
N VAL A 47 6.19 -0.48 -6.37
CA VAL A 47 6.28 0.91 -6.88
C VAL A 47 5.73 1.11 -8.30
N ASN A 48 5.83 0.08 -9.16
CA ASN A 48 5.36 0.12 -10.55
C ASN A 48 3.96 -0.48 -10.74
N LEU A 49 3.35 -1.05 -9.70
CA LEU A 49 2.04 -1.67 -9.78
C LEU A 49 0.97 -0.59 -9.93
N ASN A 50 0.24 -0.58 -11.05
CA ASN A 50 -0.78 0.43 -11.40
C ASN A 50 -0.26 1.88 -11.34
N ALA A 51 1.03 2.07 -11.60
CA ALA A 51 1.72 3.34 -11.38
C ALA A 51 1.15 4.51 -12.19
N ASP A 52 0.38 4.26 -13.25
CA ASP A 52 -0.27 5.31 -14.04
C ASP A 52 -1.37 6.05 -13.25
N VAL A 53 -2.07 5.36 -12.35
CA VAL A 53 -3.25 5.89 -11.64
C VAL A 53 -3.08 5.99 -10.13
N CYS A 54 -2.23 5.15 -9.54
CA CYS A 54 -2.03 5.15 -8.10
C CYS A 54 -0.57 4.94 -7.69
N HIS A 55 -0.32 5.16 -6.41
CA HIS A 55 0.94 4.88 -5.75
C HIS A 55 0.66 4.13 -4.45
N TRP A 56 1.33 3.00 -4.27
CA TRP A 56 1.18 2.13 -3.11
C TRP A 56 2.21 2.45 -2.04
N PHE A 57 1.75 2.65 -0.82
CA PHE A 57 2.58 2.62 0.39
C PHE A 57 2.21 1.40 1.23
N LEU A 58 3.22 0.82 1.87
CA LEU A 58 3.06 -0.33 2.73
C LEU A 58 3.63 -0.03 4.12
N ALA A 59 2.80 -0.17 5.15
CA ALA A 59 3.20 0.06 6.53
C ALA A 59 2.81 -1.11 7.44
N PRO A 60 3.52 -1.33 8.55
CA PRO A 60 3.07 -2.24 9.60
C PRO A 60 1.76 -1.77 10.26
N ARG A 61 0.87 -2.71 10.55
CA ARG A 61 -0.32 -2.50 11.38
C ARG A 61 -0.13 -3.09 12.77
N LEU A 62 0.55 -2.34 13.63
CA LEU A 62 0.77 -2.72 15.04
C LEU A 62 -0.41 -2.34 15.95
N ASP A 63 -1.12 -1.27 15.59
CA ASP A 63 -2.36 -0.85 16.23
C ASP A 63 -3.55 -1.28 15.37
N LYS A 64 -4.35 -2.22 15.89
CA LYS A 64 -5.53 -2.74 15.20
C LYS A 64 -6.69 -1.74 15.11
N SER A 65 -6.63 -0.63 15.83
CA SER A 65 -7.60 0.46 15.69
C SER A 65 -7.45 1.24 14.37
N LEU A 66 -6.25 1.19 13.76
CA LEU A 66 -6.01 1.79 12.45
C LEU A 66 -6.67 0.95 11.36
N ILE A 67 -7.30 1.62 10.39
CA ILE A 67 -7.88 0.97 9.21
C ILE A 67 -6.78 0.33 8.34
N GLU A 68 -7.12 -0.77 7.69
CA GLU A 68 -6.20 -1.52 6.83
C GLU A 68 -5.82 -0.72 5.58
N ILE A 69 -6.81 -0.22 4.84
CA ILE A 69 -6.59 0.56 3.62
C ILE A 69 -7.01 2.01 3.84
N GLN A 70 -6.13 2.95 3.49
CA GLN A 70 -6.40 4.38 3.50
C GLN A 70 -6.07 5.00 2.15
N TYR A 71 -7.04 5.72 1.59
CA TYR A 71 -6.86 6.46 0.35
C TYR A 71 -6.58 7.92 0.64
N SER A 72 -5.73 8.53 -0.18
CA SER A 72 -5.52 9.96 -0.16
C SER A 72 -5.23 10.51 -1.56
N LEU A 73 -5.59 11.78 -1.76
CA LEU A 73 -5.32 12.50 -2.99
C LEU A 73 -4.89 13.92 -2.62
N ALA A 74 -3.76 14.38 -3.19
CA ALA A 74 -3.18 15.68 -2.87
C ALA A 74 -3.05 15.95 -1.35
N GLY A 75 -2.67 14.91 -0.59
CA GLY A 75 -2.49 14.98 0.87
C GLY A 75 -3.78 14.99 1.70
N LYS A 76 -4.95 14.82 1.09
CA LYS A 76 -6.24 14.72 1.80
C LYS A 76 -6.73 13.28 1.80
N VAL A 77 -7.15 12.79 2.96
CA VAL A 77 -7.76 11.46 3.09
C VAL A 77 -9.12 11.45 2.36
N LEU A 78 -9.38 10.35 1.64
CA LEU A 78 -10.62 10.11 0.93
C LEU A 78 -11.40 8.95 1.55
N SER A 79 -12.73 8.99 1.42
CA SER A 79 -13.55 7.79 1.59
C SER A 79 -13.34 6.85 0.40
N ARG A 80 -13.63 5.56 0.58
CA ARG A 80 -13.58 4.56 -0.50
C ARG A 80 -14.42 5.00 -1.71
N ASP A 81 -15.65 5.47 -1.52
CA ASP A 81 -16.51 5.96 -2.61
C ASP A 81 -15.87 7.07 -3.47
N LYS A 82 -15.08 7.95 -2.84
CA LYS A 82 -14.36 9.01 -3.56
C LYS A 82 -13.15 8.45 -4.30
N ALA A 83 -12.46 7.46 -3.73
CA ALA A 83 -11.38 6.75 -4.40
C ALA A 83 -11.90 5.98 -5.63
N ILE A 84 -13.05 5.28 -5.51
CA ILE A 84 -13.72 4.59 -6.62
C ILE A 84 -14.02 5.58 -7.75
N LYS A 85 -14.66 6.72 -7.44
CA LYS A 85 -14.95 7.76 -8.44
C LYS A 85 -13.70 8.32 -9.10
N PHE A 86 -12.63 8.49 -8.33
CA PHE A 86 -11.37 8.99 -8.86
C PHE A 86 -10.72 7.99 -9.84
N ILE A 87 -10.60 6.73 -9.45
CA ILE A 87 -10.04 5.67 -10.31
C ILE A 87 -10.92 5.45 -11.55
N GLY A 88 -12.25 5.47 -11.38
CA GLY A 88 -13.20 5.37 -12.49
C GLY A 88 -13.09 6.50 -13.52
N SER A 89 -12.51 7.65 -13.18
CA SER A 89 -12.23 8.72 -14.16
C SER A 89 -11.09 8.39 -15.14
N PHE A 90 -10.38 7.28 -14.91
CA PHE A 90 -9.36 6.71 -15.80
C PHE A 90 -9.85 5.43 -16.49
N ASP A 91 -11.16 5.16 -16.49
CA ASP A 91 -11.75 3.91 -17.00
C ASP A 91 -11.19 2.64 -16.33
N GLN A 92 -10.81 2.74 -15.06
CA GLN A 92 -10.33 1.63 -14.24
C GLN A 92 -11.27 1.34 -13.06
N ASP A 93 -11.14 0.14 -12.49
CA ASP A 93 -11.90 -0.32 -11.33
C ASP A 93 -10.99 -0.41 -10.10
N LEU A 94 -11.40 0.22 -8.99
CA LEU A 94 -10.63 0.19 -7.74
C LEU A 94 -10.58 -1.23 -7.16
N ASP A 95 -11.66 -2.01 -7.27
CA ASP A 95 -11.71 -3.35 -6.71
C ASP A 95 -10.69 -4.26 -7.42
N VAL A 96 -10.58 -4.13 -8.75
CA VAL A 96 -9.57 -4.86 -9.56
C VAL A 96 -8.15 -4.40 -9.26
N ILE A 97 -7.94 -3.10 -9.00
CA ILE A 97 -6.63 -2.56 -8.60
C ILE A 97 -6.21 -3.13 -7.23
N GLU A 98 -7.14 -3.23 -6.29
CA GLU A 98 -6.89 -3.83 -4.98
C GLU A 98 -6.60 -5.33 -5.07
N GLU A 99 -7.37 -6.08 -5.88
CA GLU A 99 -7.12 -7.51 -6.12
C GLU A 99 -5.71 -7.76 -6.65
N HIS A 100 -5.28 -7.02 -7.67
CA HIS A 100 -3.91 -7.15 -8.21
C HIS A 100 -2.83 -6.85 -7.16
N PHE A 101 -3.09 -5.88 -6.28
CA PHE A 101 -2.20 -5.56 -5.18
C PHE A 101 -2.16 -6.70 -4.15
N GLU A 102 -3.30 -7.23 -3.75
CA GLU A 102 -3.40 -8.33 -2.77
C GLU A 102 -2.74 -9.61 -3.29
N ASP A 103 -2.93 -9.94 -4.57
CA ASP A 103 -2.25 -11.04 -5.25
C ASP A 103 -0.73 -10.85 -5.22
N LYS A 104 -0.26 -9.65 -5.58
CA LYS A 104 1.17 -9.36 -5.60
C LYS A 104 1.76 -9.39 -4.18
N LEU A 105 1.05 -8.83 -3.21
CA LEU A 105 1.46 -8.82 -1.81
C LEU A 105 1.55 -10.23 -1.26
N THR A 106 0.59 -11.10 -1.56
CA THR A 106 0.59 -12.52 -1.19
C THR A 106 1.81 -13.24 -1.74
N GLN A 107 2.16 -13.01 -3.01
CA GLN A 107 3.39 -13.56 -3.60
C GLN A 107 4.64 -13.09 -2.85
N LEU A 108 4.72 -11.80 -2.51
CA LEU A 108 5.86 -11.23 -1.79
C LEU A 108 5.97 -11.79 -0.36
N ILE A 109 4.85 -11.94 0.34
CA ILE A 109 4.78 -12.56 1.67
C ILE A 109 5.34 -13.99 1.61
N ASN A 110 4.86 -14.80 0.66
CA ASN A 110 5.31 -16.19 0.51
C ASN A 110 6.81 -16.27 0.19
N GLN A 111 7.30 -15.40 -0.68
CA GLN A 111 8.73 -15.32 -1.01
C GLN A 111 9.58 -14.90 0.20
N TYR A 112 9.09 -13.98 1.03
CA TYR A 112 9.78 -13.55 2.23
C TYR A 112 9.83 -14.66 3.27
N ILE A 113 8.69 -15.29 3.57
CA ILE A 113 8.59 -16.42 4.52
C ILE A 113 9.48 -17.58 4.10
N ALA A 114 9.58 -17.89 2.80
CA ALA A 114 10.43 -18.96 2.31
C ALA A 114 11.96 -18.70 2.45
N ARG A 115 12.35 -17.45 2.76
CA ARG A 115 13.75 -17.00 2.81
C ARG A 115 14.15 -16.42 4.16
N LYS A 116 13.20 -16.25 5.09
CA LYS A 116 13.51 -15.72 6.42
C LYS A 116 14.43 -16.72 7.15
N PRO A 117 15.46 -16.23 7.85
CA PRO A 117 16.48 -17.06 8.51
C PRO A 117 15.91 -17.88 9.67
#